data_AF-A0A318T3W6-F1
#
_entry.id   AF-A0A318T3W6-F1
#
_cell.length_a   1.000
_cell.length_b   1.000
_cell.length_c   1.000
_cell.angle_alpha   90.00
_cell.angle_beta   90.00
_cell.angle_gamma   90.00
#
_symmetry.space_group_name_H-M   'P 1'
#
loop_
_entity.id
_entity.type
_entity.pdbx_description
1 polymer ?
#
loop_
_entity_poly.entity_id
_entity_poly.type
_entity_poly.pdbx_seq_one_letter_code
_entity_poly.pdbx_strand_id
1 'polypeptide(L)'
;MPQPSPNPPHPADDREKLIAARAARLRQARIAAGFKTLRAAAKKSGIIEDTYRAHEIGKNTFDADVALKYSKAFGVDLVWLMLPGLTDETGIEGADTVRATRLLEQLVVALRSGDIRALANATEEAEQFLSKRR
;
A
#
# COMPACT_ATOMS: atom_id res chain seq x y z
N MET A 1 50.17 -11.49 -11.68
CA MET A 1 49.03 -10.89 -12.42
C MET A 1 48.04 -10.37 -11.39
N PRO A 2 47.70 -9.08 -11.37
CA PRO A 2 46.64 -8.59 -10.49
C PRO A 2 45.30 -9.13 -10.98
N GLN A 3 44.50 -9.68 -10.07
CA GLN A 3 43.11 -10.04 -10.34
C GLN A 3 42.34 -8.78 -10.77
N PRO A 4 41.45 -8.84 -11.77
CA PRO A 4 40.60 -7.70 -12.09
C PRO A 4 39.77 -7.35 -10.86
N SER A 5 39.82 -6.09 -10.45
CA SER A 5 38.98 -5.56 -9.38
C SER A 5 37.50 -5.89 -9.67
N PRO A 6 36.69 -6.25 -8.66
CA PRO A 6 35.27 -6.46 -8.87
C PRO A 6 34.67 -5.17 -9.45
N ASN A 7 33.99 -5.28 -10.58
CA ASN A 7 33.27 -4.15 -11.16
C ASN A 7 32.33 -3.54 -10.10
N PRO A 8 32.29 -2.21 -9.94
CA PRO A 8 31.31 -1.59 -9.07
C PRO A 8 29.89 -1.94 -9.54
N PRO A 9 28.91 -2.08 -8.62
CA PRO A 9 27.54 -2.42 -8.98
C PRO A 9 26.99 -1.42 -10.01
N HIS A 10 26.42 -1.93 -11.10
CA HIS A 10 25.92 -1.08 -12.19
C HIS A 10 24.61 -0.42 -11.72
N PRO A 11 24.38 0.90 -11.93
CA PRO A 11 23.11 1.57 -11.57
C PRO A 11 21.85 1.00 -12.25
N ALA A 12 22.00 0.03 -13.17
CA ALA A 12 20.89 -0.73 -13.73
C ALA A 12 20.33 -1.75 -12.72
N ASP A 13 21.19 -2.29 -11.85
CA ASP A 13 20.83 -3.29 -10.85
C ASP A 13 19.85 -2.73 -9.81
N ASP A 14 20.06 -1.47 -9.39
CA ASP A 14 19.19 -0.81 -8.42
C ASP A 14 17.83 -0.45 -9.02
N ARG A 15 17.80 -0.06 -10.30
CA ARG A 15 16.56 0.18 -11.02
C ARG A 15 15.77 -1.12 -11.21
N GLU A 16 16.43 -2.21 -11.58
CA GLU A 16 15.80 -3.51 -11.77
C GLU A 16 15.21 -4.03 -10.44
N LYS A 17 15.98 -3.95 -9.35
CA LYS A 17 15.48 -4.25 -8.00
C LYS A 17 14.27 -3.40 -7.63
N LEU A 18 14.28 -2.10 -7.92
CA LEU A 18 13.16 -1.20 -7.66
C LEU A 18 11.91 -1.61 -8.46
N ILE A 19 12.07 -1.95 -9.74
CA ILE A 19 10.96 -2.39 -10.59
C ILE A 19 10.37 -3.70 -10.06
N ALA A 20 11.21 -4.68 -9.74
CA ALA A 20 10.77 -5.95 -9.17
C ALA A 20 10.03 -5.77 -7.83
N ALA A 21 10.53 -4.91 -6.96
CA ALA A 21 9.90 -4.61 -5.67
C ALA A 21 8.53 -3.93 -5.83
N ARG A 22 8.41 -2.94 -6.73
CA ARG A 22 7.11 -2.31 -7.07
C ARG A 22 6.12 -3.31 -7.64
N ALA A 23 6.58 -4.19 -8.54
CA ALA A 23 5.76 -5.24 -9.13
C ALA A 23 5.24 -6.23 -8.07
N ALA A 24 6.09 -6.63 -7.13
CA ALA A 24 5.71 -7.49 -6.00
C ALA A 24 4.65 -6.82 -5.10
N ARG A 25 4.85 -5.53 -4.75
CA ARG A 25 3.87 -4.75 -3.96
C ARG A 25 2.53 -4.58 -4.70
N LEU A 26 2.55 -4.37 -6.01
CA LEU A 26 1.34 -4.31 -6.83
C LEU A 26 0.56 -5.62 -6.80
N ARG A 27 1.25 -6.76 -6.95
CA ARG A 27 0.66 -8.09 -6.83
C ARG A 27 0.05 -8.31 -5.45
N GLN A 28 0.76 -7.92 -4.40
CA GLN A 28 0.28 -8.02 -3.01
C GLN A 28 -0.99 -7.19 -2.81
N ALA A 29 -1.01 -5.93 -3.28
CA ALA A 29 -2.18 -5.05 -3.22
C ALA A 29 -3.40 -5.66 -3.92
N ARG A 30 -3.20 -6.23 -5.12
CA ARG A 30 -4.27 -6.92 -5.87
C ARG A 30 -4.88 -8.07 -5.08
N ILE A 31 -4.05 -8.92 -4.51
CA ILE A 31 -4.49 -10.12 -3.76
C ILE A 31 -5.21 -9.69 -2.48
N ALA A 32 -4.67 -8.72 -1.74
CA ALA A 32 -5.28 -8.18 -0.53
C ALA A 32 -6.66 -7.55 -0.80
N ALA A 33 -6.81 -6.87 -1.94
CA ALA A 33 -8.08 -6.30 -2.38
C ALA A 33 -9.07 -7.34 -2.96
N GLY A 34 -8.73 -8.64 -2.94
CA GLY A 34 -9.63 -9.73 -3.31
C GLY A 34 -9.74 -10.02 -4.81
N PHE A 35 -8.89 -9.42 -5.65
CA PHE A 35 -8.95 -9.63 -7.10
C PHE A 35 -8.21 -10.90 -7.53
N LYS A 36 -8.96 -11.94 -7.92
CA LYS A 36 -8.41 -13.24 -8.35
C LYS A 36 -7.73 -13.21 -9.72
N THR A 37 -8.12 -12.29 -10.60
CA THR A 37 -7.63 -12.23 -11.99
C THR A 37 -7.04 -10.87 -12.33
N LEU A 38 -6.04 -10.86 -13.21
CA LEU A 38 -5.41 -9.64 -13.72
C LEU A 38 -6.44 -8.77 -14.45
N ARG A 39 -7.32 -9.38 -15.24
CA ARG A 39 -8.40 -8.69 -15.96
C ARG A 39 -9.33 -7.92 -15.02
N ALA A 40 -9.70 -8.50 -13.88
CA ALA A 40 -10.56 -7.82 -12.90
C ALA A 40 -9.84 -6.62 -12.26
N ALA A 41 -8.56 -6.79 -11.92
CA ALA A 41 -7.72 -5.74 -11.34
C ALA A 41 -7.46 -4.58 -12.33
N ALA A 42 -7.17 -4.91 -13.59
CA ALA A 42 -7.02 -3.96 -14.69
C ALA A 42 -8.31 -3.16 -14.91
N LYS A 43 -9.46 -3.82 -14.95
CA LYS A 43 -10.77 -3.17 -15.06
C LYS A 43 -11.06 -2.24 -13.87
N LYS A 44 -10.76 -2.66 -12.63
CA LYS A 44 -10.97 -1.84 -11.42
C LYS A 44 -10.08 -0.60 -11.41
N SER A 45 -8.82 -0.73 -11.83
CA SER A 45 -7.85 0.36 -11.86
C SER A 45 -7.95 1.25 -13.10
N GLY A 46 -8.72 0.85 -14.11
CA GLY A 46 -8.82 1.59 -15.37
C GLY A 46 -7.54 1.53 -16.21
N ILE A 47 -6.72 0.51 -16.03
CA ILE A 47 -5.51 0.24 -16.82
C ILE A 47 -5.80 -0.87 -17.82
N ILE A 48 -5.21 -0.80 -19.01
CA ILE A 48 -5.30 -1.86 -20.03
C ILE A 48 -4.68 -3.15 -19.48
N GLU A 49 -5.31 -4.31 -19.73
CA GLU A 49 -4.92 -5.59 -19.14
C GLU A 49 -3.45 -5.96 -19.41
N ASP A 50 -2.96 -5.76 -20.64
CA ASP A 50 -1.57 -6.04 -21.00
C ASP A 50 -0.57 -5.12 -20.29
N THR A 51 -0.91 -3.84 -20.16
CA THR A 51 -0.10 -2.87 -19.42
C THR A 51 -0.06 -3.22 -17.93
N TYR A 52 -1.22 -3.56 -17.35
CA TYR A 52 -1.30 -4.02 -15.95
C TYR A 52 -0.43 -5.28 -15.73
N ARG A 53 -0.53 -6.26 -16.64
CA ARG A 53 0.28 -7.48 -16.61
C ARG A 53 1.77 -7.16 -16.65
N ALA A 54 2.20 -6.27 -17.54
CA ALA A 54 3.61 -5.86 -17.65
C ALA A 54 4.13 -5.20 -16.37
N HIS A 55 3.30 -4.42 -15.67
CA HIS A 55 3.65 -3.82 -14.38
C HIS A 55 3.71 -4.87 -13.26
N GLU A 56 2.74 -5.79 -13.18
CA GLU A 56 2.69 -6.78 -12.09
C GLU A 56 3.82 -7.83 -12.18
N ILE A 57 4.33 -8.12 -13.38
CA ILE A 57 5.49 -9.02 -13.56
C ILE A 57 6.84 -8.29 -13.53
N GLY A 58 6.85 -6.96 -13.41
CA GLY A 58 8.08 -6.17 -13.40
C GLY A 58 8.76 -6.04 -14.76
N LYS A 59 8.06 -6.30 -15.86
CA LYS A 59 8.59 -6.10 -17.22
C LYS A 59 8.81 -4.61 -17.51
N ASN A 60 7.89 -3.76 -17.05
CA ASN A 60 7.98 -2.30 -17.15
C ASN A 60 7.73 -1.67 -15.78
N THR A 61 8.32 -0.50 -15.56
CA THR A 61 7.95 0.37 -14.42
C THR A 61 6.68 1.15 -14.72
N PHE A 62 6.11 1.77 -13.68
CA PHE A 62 4.98 2.68 -13.78
C PHE A 62 5.28 3.99 -13.03
N ASP A 63 4.64 5.07 -13.48
CA ASP A 63 4.75 6.40 -12.90
C ASP A 63 3.77 6.61 -11.72
N ALA A 64 3.84 7.80 -11.12
CA ALA A 64 3.00 8.17 -9.98
C ALA A 64 1.50 8.23 -10.34
N ASP A 65 1.15 8.64 -11.57
CA ASP A 65 -0.24 8.76 -12.00
C ASP A 65 -0.91 7.38 -12.12
N VAL A 66 -0.18 6.42 -12.69
CA VAL A 66 -0.60 5.01 -12.75
C VAL A 66 -0.62 4.41 -11.34
N ALA A 67 0.38 4.68 -10.51
CA ALA A 67 0.41 4.20 -9.13
C ALA A 67 -0.79 4.72 -8.31
N LEU A 68 -1.21 5.97 -8.51
CA LEU A 68 -2.38 6.54 -7.84
C LEU A 68 -3.68 5.80 -8.22
N LYS A 69 -3.80 5.36 -9.47
CA LYS A 69 -4.93 4.53 -9.90
C LYS A 69 -4.94 3.17 -9.19
N TYR A 70 -3.77 2.54 -9.02
CA TYR A 70 -3.65 1.29 -8.27
C TYR A 70 -3.94 1.48 -6.78
N SER A 71 -3.37 2.52 -6.17
CA SER A 71 -3.62 2.88 -4.77
C SER A 71 -5.12 3.02 -4.49
N LYS A 72 -5.85 3.80 -5.31
CA LYS A 72 -7.31 3.95 -5.18
C LYS A 72 -8.08 2.66 -5.46
N ALA A 73 -7.64 1.86 -6.43
CA ALA A 73 -8.30 0.62 -6.80
C ALA A 73 -8.22 -0.46 -5.71
N PHE A 74 -7.09 -0.52 -5.00
CA PHE A 74 -6.76 -1.57 -4.05
C PHE A 74 -6.76 -1.11 -2.59
N GLY A 75 -6.97 0.19 -2.33
CA GLY A 75 -7.00 0.75 -0.98
C GLY A 75 -5.63 0.72 -0.29
N VAL A 76 -4.54 0.84 -1.05
CA VAL A 76 -3.16 0.83 -0.52
C VAL A 76 -2.54 2.22 -0.59
N ASP A 77 -1.55 2.48 0.27
CA ASP A 77 -0.83 3.75 0.25
C ASP A 77 0.05 3.90 -1.02
N LEU A 78 0.07 5.12 -1.59
CA LEU A 78 0.83 5.44 -2.79
C LEU A 78 2.34 5.36 -2.55
N VAL A 79 2.80 5.87 -1.41
CA VAL A 79 4.21 5.91 -1.04
C VAL A 79 4.72 4.49 -0.82
N TRP A 80 3.94 3.65 -0.13
CA TRP A 80 4.21 2.23 -0.02
C TRP A 80 4.24 1.55 -1.39
N LEU A 81 3.31 1.82 -2.31
CA LEU A 81 3.37 1.18 -3.62
C LEU A 81 4.65 1.55 -4.40
N MET A 82 5.12 2.80 -4.28
CA MET A 82 6.18 3.36 -5.11
C MET A 82 7.60 3.31 -4.52
N LEU A 83 7.75 3.33 -3.19
CA LEU A 83 9.03 3.48 -2.50
C LEU A 83 9.29 2.32 -1.53
N PRO A 84 9.81 1.18 -2.03
CA PRO A 84 10.35 0.09 -1.23
C PRO A 84 11.31 0.55 -0.14
N GLY A 85 11.07 0.13 1.09
CA GLY A 85 11.92 0.43 2.25
C GLY A 85 11.69 1.80 2.93
N LEU A 86 10.83 2.68 2.39
CA LEU A 86 10.48 3.95 3.05
C LEU A 86 9.32 3.81 4.06
N THR A 87 8.46 2.82 3.84
CA THR A 87 7.31 2.51 4.68
C THR A 87 7.41 1.07 5.18
N ASP A 88 6.70 0.76 6.26
CA ASP A 88 6.58 -0.57 6.83
C ASP A 88 6.03 -1.60 5.83
N GLU A 89 6.18 -2.89 6.14
CA GLU A 89 5.96 -3.98 5.19
C GLU A 89 4.49 -4.11 4.73
N THR A 90 3.56 -3.48 5.44
CA THR A 90 2.11 -3.58 5.23
C THR A 90 1.47 -2.25 4.83
N GLY A 91 1.67 -1.80 3.58
CA GLY A 91 0.96 -0.62 3.04
C GLY A 91 -0.52 -0.84 2.74
N ILE A 92 -1.13 -1.81 3.40
CA ILE A 92 -2.56 -2.10 3.41
C ILE A 92 -3.27 -1.17 4.41
N GLU A 93 -2.53 -0.42 5.23
CA GLU A 93 -3.12 0.16 6.44
C GLU A 93 -2.71 1.62 6.69
N GLY A 94 -2.23 2.37 5.70
CA GLY A 94 -1.81 3.77 5.93
C GLY A 94 -2.94 4.68 6.44
N ALA A 95 -4.11 4.67 5.80
CA ALA A 95 -5.24 5.49 6.21
C ALA A 95 -6.03 4.87 7.38
N ASP A 96 -6.18 3.54 7.36
CA ASP A 96 -6.95 2.81 8.37
C ASP A 96 -6.22 2.73 9.70
N THR A 97 -4.89 2.54 9.71
CA THR A 97 -4.08 2.61 10.94
C THR A 97 -4.08 4.01 11.50
N VAL A 98 -3.83 5.05 10.69
CA VAL A 98 -3.88 6.44 11.17
C VAL A 98 -5.25 6.77 11.78
N ARG A 99 -6.33 6.28 11.16
CA ARG A 99 -7.68 6.45 11.70
C ARG A 99 -7.91 5.65 12.98
N ALA A 100 -7.45 4.41 13.06
CA ALA A 100 -7.53 3.58 14.25
C ALA A 100 -6.73 4.17 15.43
N THR A 101 -5.51 4.66 15.17
CA THR A 101 -4.66 5.35 16.15
C THR A 101 -5.36 6.59 16.68
N ARG A 102 -5.95 7.41 15.80
CA ARG A 102 -6.72 8.59 16.22
C ARG A 102 -7.94 8.24 17.08
N LEU A 103 -8.67 7.18 16.73
CA LEU A 103 -9.81 6.71 17.52
C LEU A 103 -9.37 6.22 18.91
N LEU A 104 -8.24 5.49 18.99
CA LEU A 104 -7.65 5.08 20.26
C LEU A 104 -7.24 6.28 21.12
N GLU A 105 -6.63 7.31 20.53
CA GLU A 105 -6.29 8.54 21.24
C GLU A 105 -7.53 9.24 21.80
N GLN A 106 -8.60 9.34 21.00
CA GLN A 106 -9.87 9.93 21.45
C GLN A 106 -10.49 9.16 22.62
N LEU A 107 -10.49 7.83 22.56
CA LEU A 107 -10.95 6.96 23.65
C LEU A 107 -10.13 7.17 24.93
N VAL A 108 -8.79 7.21 24.81
CA VAL A 108 -7.89 7.44 25.95
C VAL A 108 -8.10 8.81 26.57
N VAL A 109 -8.29 9.85 25.75
CA VAL A 109 -8.58 11.21 26.23
C VAL A 109 -9.91 11.26 26.98
N ALA A 110 -10.97 10.66 26.41
CA ALA A 110 -12.29 10.63 27.04
C ALA A 110 -12.29 9.84 28.36
N LEU A 111 -11.57 8.73 28.43
CA LEU A 111 -11.37 7.96 29.66
C LEU A 111 -10.66 8.79 30.74
N ARG A 112 -9.58 9.50 30.36
CA ARG A 112 -8.80 10.33 31.30
C ARG A 112 -9.58 11.54 31.81
N SER A 113 -10.41 12.15 30.97
CA SER A 113 -11.23 13.30 31.35
C SER A 113 -12.47 12.91 32.15
N GLY A 114 -12.84 11.62 32.18
CA GLY A 114 -14.10 11.16 32.77
C GLY A 114 -15.34 11.61 31.99
N ASP A 115 -15.18 12.07 30.75
CA ASP A 115 -16.30 12.52 29.90
C ASP A 115 -16.97 11.31 29.24
N ILE A 116 -18.01 10.81 29.92
CA ILE A 116 -18.79 9.64 29.48
C ILE A 116 -19.43 9.86 28.09
N ARG A 117 -19.79 11.11 27.74
CA ARG A 117 -20.39 11.39 26.42
C ARG A 117 -19.34 11.34 25.33
N ALA A 118 -18.18 11.92 25.56
CA ALA A 118 -17.05 11.82 24.62
C ALA A 118 -16.61 10.35 24.44
N LEU A 119 -16.65 9.56 25.51
CA LEU A 119 -16.32 8.14 25.47
C LEU A 119 -17.34 7.34 24.63
N ALA A 120 -18.64 7.58 24.83
CA ALA A 120 -19.69 6.93 24.06
C ALA A 120 -19.53 7.22 22.55
N ASN A 121 -19.33 8.49 22.17
CA ASN A 121 -19.15 8.88 20.77
C ASN A 121 -17.91 8.25 20.15
N ALA A 122 -16.77 8.26 20.84
CA ALA A 122 -15.53 7.67 20.34
C ALA A 122 -15.63 6.14 20.20
N THR A 123 -16.42 5.49 21.06
CA THR A 123 -16.68 4.05 20.99
C THR A 123 -17.56 3.71 19.79
N GLU A 124 -18.61 4.49 19.56
CA GLU A 124 -19.51 4.32 18.40
C GLU A 124 -18.79 4.53 17.07
N GLU A 125 -17.90 5.54 16.98
CA GLU A 125 -17.05 5.75 15.82
C GLU A 125 -16.09 4.57 15.56
N ALA A 126 -15.54 3.96 16.62
CA ALA A 126 -14.69 2.79 16.52
C ALA A 126 -15.45 1.55 16.04
N GLU A 127 -16.67 1.33 16.53
CA GLU A 127 -17.54 0.23 16.07
C GLU A 127 -17.92 0.39 14.59
N GLN A 128 -18.25 1.61 14.16
CA GLN A 128 -18.52 1.90 12.75
C GLN A 128 -17.29 1.69 11.86
N PHE A 129 -16.10 2.00 12.36
CA PHE A 129 -14.86 1.73 11.65
C PHE A 129 -14.60 0.21 11.51
N LEU A 130 -14.77 -0.56 12.60
CA LEU A 130 -14.55 -2.01 12.60
C LEU A 130 -15.58 -2.78 11.76
N SER A 131 -16.84 -2.33 11.73
CA SER A 131 -17.90 -2.95 10.93
C SER A 131 -17.70 -2.79 9.42
N LYS A 132 -17.07 -1.70 8.97
CA LYS A 132 -16.75 -1.47 7.55
C LYS A 132 -15.57 -2.31 7.03
N ARG A 133 -14.83 -2.99 7.91
CA ARG A 133 -13.74 -3.93 7.56
C ARG A 133 -14.20 -5.38 7.34
N ARG A 134 -15.46 -5.73 7.65
CA ARG A 134 -16.00 -7.09 7.49
C ARG A 134 -16.61 -7.34 6.12
#